data_AF-A0A9X3MBQ1-F1
#
_entry.id   AF-A0A9X3MBQ1-F1
#
_cell.length_a   1.000
_cell.length_b   1.000
_cell.length_c   1.000
_cell.angle_alpha   90.00
_cell.angle_beta   90.00
_cell.angle_gamma   90.00
#
_symmetry.space_group_name_H-M   'P 1'
#
loop_
_entity.id
_entity.type
_entity.pdbx_description
1 polymer ?
#
loop_
_entity_poly.entity_id
_entity_poly.type
_entity_poly.pdbx_seq_one_letter_code
_entity_poly.pdbx_strand_id
1 'polypeptide(L)'
;MQGSSPITFIAWDSANLPAVREVLTGLQRDGIYLCRGRLLLETSWLGQGARDFYATAWRWSADDSPLFCDLARRGELLLTISDTVIACGNEADIDAARDCIAQELIAVQNAQQLCELLADAAED
;
A
#
# COMPACT_ATOMS: atom_id res chain seq x y z
N MET A 1 -2.63 -3.65 -23.91
CA MET A 1 -2.38 -2.88 -22.66
C MET A 1 -2.00 -3.91 -21.65
N GLN A 2 -0.72 -4.27 -21.65
CA GLN A 2 -0.13 -4.87 -20.46
C GLN A 2 0.00 -3.72 -19.44
N GLY A 3 -0.25 -4.03 -18.19
CA GLY A 3 -0.29 -3.06 -17.12
C GLY A 3 0.29 -3.68 -15.86
N SER A 4 0.83 -2.83 -14.99
CA SER A 4 1.48 -3.21 -13.75
C SER A 4 0.62 -4.17 -12.92
N SER A 5 1.25 -5.18 -12.31
CA SER A 5 0.54 -6.13 -11.45
C SER A 5 -0.16 -5.39 -10.30
N PRO A 6 -1.43 -5.70 -9.96
CA PRO A 6 -2.14 -4.96 -8.92
C PRO A 6 -1.44 -5.07 -7.57
N ILE A 7 -1.26 -3.94 -6.90
CA ILE A 7 -0.79 -3.91 -5.51
C ILE A 7 -2.00 -3.80 -4.60
N THR A 8 -2.12 -4.69 -3.63
CA THR A 8 -3.19 -4.64 -2.64
C THR A 8 -2.64 -4.23 -1.29
N PHE A 9 -3.41 -3.44 -0.54
CA PHE A 9 -3.10 -2.99 0.81
C PHE A 9 -4.11 -3.59 1.78
N ILE A 10 -3.62 -4.28 2.81
CA ILE A 10 -4.45 -4.98 3.80
C ILE A 10 -3.83 -4.75 5.18
N ALA A 11 -4.64 -4.40 6.18
CA ALA A 11 -4.15 -4.30 7.55
C ALA A 11 -3.67 -5.66 8.06
N TRP A 12 -2.54 -5.68 8.77
CA TRP A 12 -2.08 -6.92 9.43
C TRP A 12 -2.87 -7.24 10.71
N ASP A 13 -3.48 -6.24 11.35
CA ASP A 13 -4.40 -6.41 12.49
C ASP A 13 -5.59 -5.45 12.36
N SER A 14 -5.33 -4.14 12.47
CA SER A 14 -6.33 -3.09 12.21
C SER A 14 -5.68 -1.85 11.62
N ALA A 15 -6.27 -1.28 10.56
CA ALA A 15 -5.67 -0.13 9.92
C ALA A 15 -5.69 1.11 10.82
N ASN A 16 -4.60 1.86 10.80
CA ASN A 16 -4.54 3.21 11.35
C ASN A 16 -5.26 4.20 10.42
N LEU A 17 -6.60 4.21 10.50
CA LEU A 17 -7.47 5.00 9.62
C LEU A 17 -7.19 6.51 9.61
N PRO A 18 -6.89 7.18 10.75
CA PRO A 18 -6.49 8.59 10.73
C PRO A 18 -5.25 8.83 9.85
N ALA A 19 -4.22 7.99 9.99
CA ALA A 19 -3.01 8.11 9.21
C ALA A 19 -3.22 7.79 7.72
N VAL A 20 -4.00 6.75 7.41
CA VAL A 20 -4.40 6.41 6.02
C VAL A 20 -5.08 7.60 5.35
N ARG A 21 -6.05 8.23 6.02
CA ARG A 21 -6.75 9.41 5.48
C ARG A 21 -5.79 10.56 5.20
N GLU A 22 -4.86 10.82 6.11
CA GLU A 22 -3.86 11.88 5.96
C GLU A 22 -2.98 11.63 4.73
N VAL A 23 -2.43 10.41 4.58
CA VAL A 23 -1.60 10.04 3.43
C VAL A 23 -2.36 10.20 2.10
N LEU A 24 -3.65 9.86 2.09
CA LEU A 24 -4.48 9.86 0.88
C LEU A 24 -5.14 11.22 0.58
N THR A 25 -5.04 12.21 1.47
CA THR A 25 -5.78 13.49 1.36
C THR A 25 -5.45 14.27 0.07
N GLY A 26 -4.27 14.09 -0.50
CA GLY A 26 -3.83 14.78 -1.72
C GLY A 26 -4.30 14.14 -3.04
N LEU A 27 -4.99 13.01 -3.01
CA LEU A 27 -5.44 12.31 -4.23
C LEU A 27 -6.83 12.77 -4.66
N GLN A 28 -7.05 12.87 -5.98
CA GLN A 28 -8.36 13.20 -6.52
C GLN A 28 -9.30 12.00 -6.38
N ARG A 29 -10.49 12.21 -5.81
CA ARG A 29 -11.54 11.17 -5.73
C ARG A 29 -12.36 11.13 -7.02
N ASP A 30 -12.55 9.93 -7.55
CA ASP A 30 -13.51 9.62 -8.62
C ASP A 30 -14.27 8.33 -8.26
N GLY A 31 -15.48 8.50 -7.72
CA GLY A 31 -16.28 7.38 -7.20
C GLY A 31 -15.56 6.60 -6.10
N ILE A 32 -15.23 5.34 -6.37
CA ILE A 32 -14.49 4.46 -5.45
C ILE A 32 -12.97 4.59 -5.58
N TYR A 33 -12.48 5.32 -6.60
CA TYR A 33 -11.07 5.46 -6.90
C TYR A 33 -10.48 6.75 -6.33
N LEU A 34 -9.20 6.68 -5.99
CA LEU A 34 -8.29 7.79 -5.77
C LEU A 34 -7.26 7.81 -6.89
N CYS A 35 -7.04 8.98 -7.48
CA CYS A 35 -6.30 9.14 -8.72
C CYS A 35 -5.21 10.20 -8.60
N ARG A 36 -4.06 9.97 -9.25
CA ARG A 36 -2.98 10.95 -9.46
C ARG A 36 -2.12 10.52 -10.65
N GLY A 37 -2.10 11.31 -11.73
CA GLY A 37 -1.35 10.91 -12.93
C GLY A 37 -1.85 9.57 -13.48
N ARG A 38 -1.00 8.54 -13.48
CA ARG A 38 -1.37 7.16 -13.88
C ARG A 38 -1.95 6.32 -12.75
N LEU A 39 -1.72 6.70 -11.49
CA LEU A 39 -2.22 6.00 -10.32
C LEU A 39 -3.74 5.88 -10.34
N LEU A 40 -4.24 4.67 -10.16
CA LEU A 40 -5.65 4.33 -9.97
C LEU A 40 -5.77 3.41 -8.76
N LEU A 41 -6.12 3.99 -7.61
CA LEU A 41 -6.21 3.30 -6.33
C LEU A 41 -7.69 3.14 -5.94
N GLU A 42 -8.22 1.93 -6.05
CA GLU A 42 -9.53 1.61 -5.46
C GLU A 42 -9.40 1.52 -3.95
N THR A 43 -10.31 2.14 -3.20
CA THR A 43 -10.29 2.04 -1.73
C THR A 43 -11.64 1.64 -1.17
N SER A 44 -11.62 0.95 -0.03
CA SER A 44 -12.77 0.84 0.85
C SER A 44 -13.26 2.22 1.33
N TRP A 45 -14.44 2.24 1.97
CA TRP A 45 -15.01 3.46 2.54
C TRP A 45 -14.08 4.05 3.61
N LEU A 46 -13.65 5.31 3.40
CA LEU A 46 -12.80 6.04 4.34
C LEU A 46 -13.56 7.02 5.23
N GLY A 47 -14.87 7.18 5.06
CA GLY A 47 -15.64 8.17 5.81
C GLY A 47 -15.96 7.75 7.25
N GLN A 48 -16.92 8.46 7.86
CA GLN A 48 -17.36 8.18 9.22
C GLN A 48 -17.88 6.74 9.32
N GLY A 49 -17.51 6.05 10.40
CA GLY A 49 -17.91 4.66 10.66
C GLY A 49 -17.05 3.59 9.98
N ALA A 50 -16.05 3.97 9.17
CA ALA A 50 -15.04 3.03 8.69
C ALA A 50 -14.33 2.36 9.88
N ARG A 51 -14.19 1.03 9.82
CA ARG A 51 -13.55 0.22 10.86
C ARG A 51 -12.17 -0.28 10.47
N ASP A 52 -11.92 -0.39 9.18
CA ASP A 52 -10.68 -0.91 8.64
C ASP A 52 -10.47 -0.39 7.21
N PHE A 53 -9.30 -0.67 6.62
CA PHE A 53 -8.91 -0.21 5.30
C PHE A 53 -8.48 -1.35 4.39
N TYR A 54 -8.93 -1.26 3.14
CA TYR A 54 -8.48 -2.10 2.04
C TYR A 54 -8.33 -1.21 0.82
N ALA A 55 -7.30 -1.45 0.02
CA ALA A 55 -7.15 -0.78 -1.25
C ALA A 55 -6.44 -1.64 -2.29
N THR A 56 -6.70 -1.37 -3.56
CA THR A 56 -6.01 -2.00 -4.70
C THR A 56 -5.56 -0.93 -5.67
N ALA A 57 -4.25 -0.81 -5.89
CA ALA A 57 -3.69 -0.01 -6.96
C ALA A 57 -3.73 -0.83 -8.26
N TRP A 58 -4.75 -0.57 -9.09
CA TRP A 58 -4.95 -1.23 -10.38
C TRP A 58 -4.00 -0.72 -11.46
N ARG A 59 -3.54 0.52 -11.31
CA ARG A 59 -2.52 1.13 -12.15
C ARG A 59 -1.64 1.98 -11.28
N TRP A 60 -0.35 1.92 -11.51
CA TRP A 60 0.66 2.64 -10.73
C TRP A 60 1.99 2.66 -11.51
N SER A 61 2.97 3.40 -11.02
CA SER A 61 4.37 3.29 -11.47
C SER A 61 5.31 3.21 -10.27
N ALA A 62 6.58 2.83 -10.51
CA ALA A 62 7.57 2.81 -9.44
C ALA A 62 7.73 4.17 -8.72
N ASP A 63 7.41 5.28 -9.40
CA ASP A 63 7.37 6.64 -8.80
C ASP A 63 6.28 6.80 -7.72
N ASP A 64 5.28 5.91 -7.67
CA ASP A 64 4.27 5.89 -6.61
C ASP A 64 4.79 5.22 -5.31
N SER A 65 5.98 4.61 -5.32
CA SER A 65 6.57 3.92 -4.16
C SER A 65 6.65 4.77 -2.88
N PRO A 66 6.94 6.08 -2.90
CA PRO A 66 6.87 6.91 -1.69
C PRO A 66 5.47 6.93 -1.07
N LEU A 67 4.42 7.06 -1.90
CA LEU A 67 3.04 7.02 -1.42
C LEU A 67 2.70 5.65 -0.83
N PHE A 68 3.12 4.57 -1.49
CA PHE A 68 2.84 3.20 -1.04
C PHE A 68 3.57 2.85 0.25
N CYS A 69 4.83 3.25 0.37
CA CYS A 69 5.63 3.05 1.58
C CYS A 69 5.03 3.83 2.77
N ASP A 70 4.62 5.08 2.55
CA ASP A 70 3.96 5.89 3.59
C ASP A 70 2.60 5.32 3.96
N LEU A 71 1.80 4.89 2.98
CA LEU A 71 0.48 4.31 3.20
C LEU A 71 0.59 3.02 4.01
N ALA A 72 1.51 2.14 3.64
CA ALA A 72 1.73 0.87 4.32
C ALA A 72 2.27 1.05 5.74
N ARG A 73 3.35 1.82 5.90
CA ARG A 73 3.95 2.03 7.22
C ARG A 73 2.99 2.73 8.16
N ARG A 74 2.44 3.88 7.73
CA ARG A 74 1.61 4.71 8.61
C ARG A 74 0.22 4.13 8.80
N GLY A 75 -0.27 3.37 7.84
CA GLY A 75 -1.58 2.73 7.89
C GLY A 75 -1.58 1.38 8.59
N GLU A 76 -0.41 0.85 8.96
CA GLU A 76 -0.25 -0.50 9.53
C GLU A 76 -0.76 -1.58 8.56
N LEU A 77 -0.34 -1.45 7.30
CA LEU A 77 -0.79 -2.27 6.18
C LEU A 77 0.37 -3.05 5.57
N LEU A 78 0.07 -4.26 5.13
CA LEU A 78 0.88 -5.05 4.21
C LEU A 78 0.57 -4.64 2.77
N LEU A 79 1.61 -4.65 1.93
CA LEU A 79 1.43 -4.65 0.48
C LEU A 79 1.51 -6.09 -0.02
N THR A 80 0.62 -6.45 -0.93
CA THR A 80 0.73 -7.71 -1.67
C THR A 80 0.80 -7.43 -3.16
N ILE A 81 1.76 -8.02 -3.84
CA ILE A 81 1.89 -7.97 -5.29
C ILE A 81 2.26 -9.37 -5.78
N SER A 82 1.50 -9.90 -6.74
CA SER A 82 1.62 -11.30 -7.16
C SER A 82 1.55 -12.26 -5.96
N ASP A 83 2.62 -13.00 -5.67
CA ASP A 83 2.76 -13.92 -4.54
C ASP A 83 3.59 -13.35 -3.37
N THR A 84 4.02 -12.09 -3.49
CA THR A 84 4.92 -11.44 -2.54
C THR A 84 4.14 -10.59 -1.55
N VAL A 85 4.47 -10.75 -0.26
CA VAL A 85 3.96 -9.92 0.85
C VAL A 85 5.07 -9.05 1.39
N ILE A 86 4.80 -7.76 1.51
CA ILE A 86 5.78 -6.72 1.85
C ILE A 86 5.29 -5.96 3.07
N ALA A 87 6.17 -5.80 4.06
CA ALA A 87 5.98 -4.87 5.18
C ALA A 87 6.92 -3.67 5.01
N CYS A 88 6.37 -2.47 5.12
CA CYS A 88 7.13 -1.23 5.07
C CYS A 88 7.28 -0.61 6.45
N GLY A 89 8.50 -0.27 6.85
CA GLY A 89 8.73 0.50 8.07
C GLY A 89 10.08 0.27 8.71
N ASN A 90 10.21 0.78 9.93
CA ASN A 90 11.37 0.51 10.77
C ASN A 90 11.31 -0.93 11.34
N GLU A 91 12.37 -1.37 12.02
CA GLU A 91 12.46 -2.72 12.57
C GLU A 91 11.26 -3.09 13.47
N ALA A 92 10.80 -2.17 14.32
CA ALA A 92 9.63 -2.40 15.18
C ALA A 92 8.33 -2.52 14.39
N ASP A 93 8.17 -1.74 13.30
CA ASP A 93 6.98 -1.85 12.42
C ASP A 93 6.96 -3.23 11.73
N ILE A 94 8.12 -3.69 11.25
CA ILE A 94 8.29 -4.97 10.57
C ILE A 94 8.07 -6.14 11.52
N ASP A 95 8.60 -6.07 12.75
CA ASP A 95 8.42 -7.11 13.75
C ASP A 95 6.96 -7.22 14.19
N ALA A 96 6.26 -6.08 14.39
CA ALA A 96 4.83 -6.08 14.67
C ALA A 96 4.02 -6.75 13.55
N ALA A 97 4.35 -6.47 12.29
CA ALA A 97 3.71 -7.13 11.14
C ALA A 97 3.96 -8.64 11.11
N ARG A 98 5.19 -9.08 11.42
CA ARG A 98 5.57 -10.51 11.51
C ARG A 98 4.86 -11.25 12.63
N ASP A 99 4.63 -10.59 13.76
CA ASP A 99 3.89 -11.20 14.87
C ASP A 99 2.41 -11.45 14.51
N CYS A 100 1.87 -10.69 13.55
CA CYS A 100 0.48 -10.76 13.14
C CYS A 100 0.20 -11.76 12.00
N ILE A 101 1.22 -12.16 11.22
CA ILE A 101 1.03 -13.07 10.08
C ILE A 101 2.03 -14.23 10.05
N ALA A 102 1.59 -15.38 9.55
CA ALA A 102 2.44 -16.57 9.43
C ALA A 102 3.22 -16.66 8.09
N GLN A 103 2.99 -15.75 7.16
CA GLN A 103 3.62 -15.75 5.83
C GLN A 103 5.01 -15.12 5.87
N GLU A 104 5.88 -15.54 4.95
CA GLU A 104 7.17 -14.89 4.75
C GLU A 104 6.96 -13.46 4.22
N LEU A 105 7.73 -12.53 4.78
CA LEU A 105 7.61 -11.09 4.55
C LEU A 105 8.92 -10.53 4.02
N ILE A 106 8.83 -9.80 2.92
CA ILE A 106 9.92 -8.92 2.50
C ILE A 106 9.84 -7.63 3.31
N ALA A 107 10.91 -7.34 4.05
CA ALA A 107 11.04 -6.14 4.85
C ALA A 107 11.61 -4.99 4.01
N VAL A 108 10.90 -3.87 3.97
CA VAL A 108 11.29 -2.67 3.21
C VAL A 108 11.35 -1.48 4.14
N GLN A 109 12.52 -0.86 4.28
CA GLN A 109 12.74 0.21 5.26
C GLN A 109 12.42 1.60 4.73
N ASN A 110 12.36 1.77 3.41
CA ASN A 110 12.14 3.06 2.78
C ASN A 110 11.60 2.92 1.35
N ALA A 111 11.12 4.04 0.81
CA ALA A 111 10.54 4.11 -0.52
C ALA A 111 11.51 3.72 -1.65
N GLN A 112 12.82 3.91 -1.48
CA GLN A 112 13.81 3.55 -2.50
C GLN A 112 13.92 2.03 -2.65
N GLN A 113 13.99 1.31 -1.54
CA GLN A 113 13.94 -0.16 -1.55
C GLN A 113 12.63 -0.69 -2.12
N LEU A 114 11.49 -0.04 -1.80
CA LEU A 114 10.22 -0.40 -2.40
C LEU A 114 10.23 -0.18 -3.92
N CYS A 115 10.76 0.95 -4.37
CA CYS A 115 10.87 1.29 -5.79
C CYS A 115 11.69 0.26 -6.56
N GLU A 116 12.84 -0.15 -6.02
CA GLU A 116 13.68 -1.19 -6.61
C GLU A 116 12.96 -2.54 -6.69
N LEU A 117 12.22 -2.91 -5.65
CA LEU A 117 11.44 -4.16 -5.61
C LEU A 117 10.27 -4.14 -6.61
N LEU A 118 9.66 -2.97 -6.82
CA LEU A 118 8.51 -2.80 -7.69
C LEU A 118 8.87 -2.50 -9.15
N ALA A 119 10.13 -2.18 -9.46
CA ALA A 119 10.55 -1.76 -10.81
C ALA A 119 10.20 -2.82 -11.87
N ASP A 120 10.50 -4.09 -11.60
CA ASP A 120 10.20 -5.20 -12.52
C ASP A 120 8.70 -5.50 -12.62
N ALA A 121 7.92 -5.19 -11.57
CA ALA A 121 6.47 -5.42 -11.56
C ALA A 121 5.67 -4.23 -12.13
N ALA A 122 6.33 -3.09 -12.33
CA ALA A 122 5.80 -1.91 -12.98
C ALA A 122 5.87 -2.00 -14.51
N GLU A 123 6.86 -2.74 -15.04
CA GLU A 123 7.05 -3.02 -16.47
C GLU A 123 6.48 -4.39 -16.86
N ASP A 124 5.24 -4.38 -17.34
CA ASP A 124 4.76 -5.32 -18.37
C ASP A 124 3.70 -4.61 -19.20
#